data_AF-A0A826JA07-F1
#
_entry.id   AF-A0A826JA07-F1
#
_cell.length_a   1.000
_cell.length_b   1.000
_cell.length_c   1.000
_cell.angle_alpha   90.00
_cell.angle_beta   90.00
_cell.angle_gamma   90.00
#
_symmetry.space_group_name_H-M   'P 1'
#
loop_
_entity.id
_entity.type
_entity.pdbx_description
1 polymer ?
#
loop_
_entity_poly.entity_id
_entity_poly.type
_entity_poly.pdbx_seq_one_letter_code
_entity_poly.pdbx_strand_id
1 'polypeptide(L)' 'MKIKHEHIRMAMNAWAYPDGEKVPAAEIARTYFELGMTFPEL' A
#
# COMPACT_ATOMS: atom_id res chain seq x y z
N MET A 1 11.91 -2.51 15.51
CA MET A 1 11.09 -3.68 15.10
C MET A 1 10.87 -3.57 13.60
N LYS A 2 11.34 -4.51 12.79
CA LYS A 2 11.14 -4.47 11.32
C LYS A 2 9.85 -5.22 10.99
N ILE A 3 9.03 -4.64 10.12
CA ILE A 3 7.81 -5.28 9.63
C ILE A 3 8.22 -6.35 8.61
N LYS A 4 7.79 -7.59 8.80
CA LYS A 4 8.07 -8.67 7.86
C LYS A 4 7.13 -8.58 6.64
N HIS A 5 7.61 -9.00 5.47
CA HIS A 5 6.85 -8.89 4.22
C HIS A 5 5.50 -9.63 4.27
N GLU A 6 5.45 -10.80 4.91
CA GLU A 6 4.22 -11.58 5.04
C GLU A 6 3.14 -10.84 5.85
N HIS A 7 3.53 -10.03 6.83
CA HIS A 7 2.58 -9.21 7.60
C HIS A 7 2.02 -8.07 6.76
N ILE A 8 2.84 -7.44 5.90
CA ILE A 8 2.39 -6.42 4.95
C ILE A 8 1.39 -7.05 3.97
N ARG A 9 1.72 -8.21 3.39
CA ARG A 9 0.83 -8.91 2.46
C ARG A 9 -0.52 -9.26 3.10
N MET A 10 -0.54 -9.78 4.33
CA MET A 10 -1.80 -10.09 5.03
C MET A 10 -2.65 -8.84 5.26
N ALA A 11 -2.03 -7.73 5.67
CA ALA A 11 -2.74 -6.47 5.88
C ALA A 11 -3.27 -5.88 4.55
N MET A 12 -2.48 -5.92 3.48
CA MET A 12 -2.89 -5.46 2.15
C MET A 12 -4.09 -6.26 1.62
N ASN A 13 -4.08 -7.58 1.79
CA ASN A 13 -5.22 -8.42 1.39
C ASN A 13 -6.46 -8.13 2.23
N ALA A 14 -6.31 -7.91 3.54
CA ALA A 14 -7.42 -7.54 4.41
C ALA A 14 -8.01 -6.17 4.05
N TRP A 15 -7.16 -5.22 3.66
CA TRP A 15 -7.59 -3.90 3.20
C TRP A 15 -8.29 -3.95 1.84
N ALA A 16 -7.81 -4.78 0.90
CA ALA A 16 -8.44 -4.95 -0.40
C ALA A 16 -9.76 -5.75 -0.35
N TYR A 17 -10.05 -6.48 0.74
CA TYR A 17 -11.21 -7.38 0.81
C TYR A 17 -12.57 -6.70 0.58
N PRO A 18 -12.86 -5.49 1.11
CA PRO A 18 -14.18 -4.88 0.97
C PRO A 18 -14.46 -4.34 -0.43
N ASP A 19 -13.50 -3.60 -1.01
CA ASP A 19 -13.71 -2.76 -2.20
C ASP A 19 -12.73 -3.06 -3.35
N GLY A 20 -11.93 -4.12 -3.20
CA GLY A 20 -10.90 -4.52 -4.14
C GLY A 20 -9.59 -3.74 -4.00
N GLU A 21 -8.60 -4.16 -4.78
CA GLU A 21 -7.21 -3.68 -4.69
C GLU A 21 -7.01 -2.22 -5.12
N LYS A 22 -7.98 -1.64 -5.85
CA LYS A 22 -7.92 -0.26 -6.34
C LYS A 22 -7.97 0.76 -5.20
N VAL A 23 -8.67 0.45 -4.09
CA VAL A 23 -8.77 1.35 -2.95
C VAL A 23 -7.40 1.50 -2.24
N PRO A 24 -6.73 0.41 -1.83
CA PRO A 24 -5.36 0.50 -1.32
C PRO A 24 -4.38 1.14 -2.30
N ALA A 25 -4.47 0.81 -3.59
CA ALA A 25 -3.57 1.37 -4.61
C ALA A 25 -3.70 2.89 -4.74
N ALA A 26 -4.94 3.42 -4.78
CA ALA A 26 -5.17 4.85 -4.90
C ALA A 26 -4.68 5.63 -3.67
N GLU A 27 -4.94 5.12 -2.47
CA GLU A 27 -4.50 5.76 -1.22
C GLU A 27 -2.97 5.73 -1.05
N ILE A 28 -2.33 4.62 -1.40
CA ILE A 28 -0.87 4.50 -1.39
C ILE A 28 -0.25 5.44 -2.42
N ALA A 29 -0.78 5.49 -3.66
CA ALA A 29 -0.27 6.37 -4.70
C ALA A 29 -0.41 7.85 -4.32
N ARG A 30 -1.54 8.26 -3.76
CA ARG A 30 -1.74 9.62 -3.24
C ARG A 30 -0.68 9.97 -2.21
N THR A 31 -0.49 9.12 -1.20
CA THR A 31 0.49 9.35 -0.13
C THR A 31 1.93 9.33 -0.66
N TYR A 32 2.24 8.47 -1.64
CA TYR A 32 3.55 8.39 -2.27
C TYR A 32 3.96 9.75 -2.89
N PHE A 33 3.04 10.40 -3.62
CA PHE A 33 3.30 11.71 -4.20
C PHE A 33 3.29 12.84 -3.16
N GLU A 34 2.41 12.78 -2.14
CA GLU A 34 2.39 13.75 -1.04
C GLU A 34 3.72 13.78 -0.26
N LEU A 35 4.36 12.61 -0.11
CA LEU A 35 5.67 12.48 0.53
C LEU A 35 6.84 12.76 -0.41
N GLY A 36 6.59 13.07 -1.69
CA GLY A 36 7.62 13.28 -2.69
C GLY A 36 8.52 12.06 -2.91
N MET A 37 7.97 10.86 -2.74
CA MET A 37 8.72 9.62 -2.95
C MET A 37 9.10 9.47 -4.42
N THR A 38 10.26 8.88 -4.67
CA THR A 38 10.80 8.64 -6.01
C THR A 38 11.16 7.18 -6.26
N PHE A 39 10.95 6.30 -5.27
CA PHE A 39 11.17 4.87 -5.38
C PHE A 39 10.14 4.07 -4.54
N PRO A 40 9.58 2.96 -5.05
CA PRO A 40 9.67 2.48 -6.44
C PRO A 40 8.95 3.43 -7.40
N GLU A 41 9.26 3.40 -8.69
CA GLU A 41 8.49 4.15 -9.70
C GLU A 41 7.03 3.67 -9.70
N LEU A 42 6.08 4.62 -9.66
CA LEU A 42 4.63 4.40 -9.64
C LEU A 42 3.96 4.94 -10.91
#